data_AF-A0A6B1E3N3-F1
#
_entry.id   AF-A0A6B1E3N3-F1
#
_cell.length_a   1.000
_cell.length_b   1.000
_cell.length_c   1.000
_cell.angle_alpha   90.00
_cell.angle_beta   90.00
_cell.angle_gamma   90.00
#
_symmetry.space_group_name_H-M   'P 1'
#
loop_
_entity.id
_entity.type
_entity.pdbx_description
1 polymer ?
#
loop_
_entity_poly.entity_id
_entity_poly.type
_entity_poly.pdbx_seq_one_letter_code
_entity_poly.pdbx_strand_id
1 'polypeptide(L)'
;ACKKKVSDEITMLCKVLFSPLALNAEFKAGFTKRGWTSLQVRCDYPTSYYSDGYSPKPMRRGAFREMDFIKDRVGVEVQFGKYAFMVYNVCAKMTIFHNLGHIDFGVEIVPVKALADEMSTGVSYFEQFVWDLEQRGVSNIDVPVMIYGLDAG
;
A
#
# COMPACT_ATOMS: atom_id res chain seq x y z
N ALA A 1 -2.31 22.18 0.64
CA ALA A 1 -0.83 22.25 0.62
C ALA A 1 -0.14 21.18 -0.27
N CYS A 2 -0.84 20.13 -0.71
CA CYS A 2 -0.23 19.00 -1.45
C CYS A 2 -0.42 19.04 -2.99
N LYS A 3 -1.24 19.96 -3.50
CA LYS A 3 -1.41 20.23 -4.94
C LYS A 3 -0.28 21.12 -5.46
N LYS A 4 0.86 20.49 -5.76
CA LYS A 4 2.13 21.18 -6.06
C LYS A 4 2.89 20.55 -7.22
N LYS A 5 2.43 19.44 -7.77
CA LYS A 5 3.12 18.76 -8.88
C LYS A 5 2.68 19.38 -10.20
N VAL A 6 3.62 19.87 -11.00
CA VAL A 6 3.35 20.23 -12.40
C VAL A 6 3.48 18.96 -13.25
N SER A 7 2.49 18.70 -14.09
CA SER A 7 2.44 17.49 -14.91
C SER A 7 3.16 17.65 -16.26
N ASP A 8 3.99 16.66 -16.60
CA ASP A 8 4.64 16.53 -17.92
C ASP A 8 3.92 15.51 -18.83
N GLU A 9 2.79 14.96 -18.39
CA GLU A 9 2.02 13.96 -19.12
C GLU A 9 1.25 14.62 -20.28
N ILE A 10 1.30 14.03 -21.49
CA ILE A 10 0.70 14.62 -22.71
C ILE A 10 -0.78 14.97 -22.51
N THR A 11 -1.54 14.13 -21.83
CA THR A 11 -2.97 14.32 -21.54
C THR A 11 -3.26 15.39 -20.48
N MET A 12 -2.25 15.82 -19.73
CA MET A 12 -2.37 16.70 -18.57
C MET A 12 -1.24 17.74 -18.50
N LEU A 13 -0.67 18.11 -19.64
CA LEU A 13 0.54 18.93 -19.70
C LEU A 13 0.31 20.27 -18.97
N CYS A 14 1.24 20.63 -18.09
CA CYS A 14 1.24 21.85 -17.28
C CYS A 14 0.11 21.96 -16.24
N LYS A 15 -0.73 20.94 -16.04
CA LYS A 15 -1.71 20.95 -14.93
C LYS A 15 -1.00 20.84 -13.59
N VAL A 16 -1.53 21.53 -12.58
CA VAL A 16 -1.08 21.40 -11.18
C VAL A 16 -1.91 20.32 -10.50
N LEU A 17 -1.24 19.22 -10.14
CA LEU A 17 -1.82 18.00 -9.58
C LEU A 17 -1.46 17.82 -8.10
N PHE A 18 -2.22 16.98 -7.43
CA PHE A 18 -1.86 16.45 -6.11
C PHE A 18 -0.62 15.57 -6.22
N SER A 19 0.36 15.84 -5.36
CA SER A 19 1.60 15.07 -5.30
C SER A 19 1.44 13.89 -4.34
N PRO A 20 1.55 12.63 -4.80
CA PRO A 20 1.57 11.47 -3.93
C PRO A 20 2.64 11.57 -2.84
N LEU A 21 3.82 12.10 -3.18
CA LEU A 21 4.92 12.30 -2.24
C LEU A 21 4.54 13.29 -1.13
N ALA A 22 3.88 14.40 -1.49
CA ALA A 22 3.45 15.38 -0.51
C ALA A 22 2.32 14.84 0.39
N LEU A 23 1.36 14.11 -0.18
CA LEU A 23 0.29 13.46 0.59
C LEU A 23 0.87 12.44 1.57
N ASN A 24 1.75 11.55 1.11
CA ASN A 24 2.43 10.56 1.96
C ASN A 24 3.20 11.23 3.10
N ALA A 25 3.87 12.36 2.84
CA ALA A 25 4.57 13.11 3.88
C ALA A 25 3.63 13.67 4.95
N GLU A 26 2.48 14.23 4.56
CA GLU A 26 1.46 14.72 5.51
C GLU A 26 0.86 13.59 6.36
N PHE A 27 0.51 12.45 5.73
CA PHE A 27 0.03 11.29 6.47
C PHE A 27 1.08 10.78 7.46
N LYS A 28 2.34 10.64 7.01
CA LYS A 28 3.44 10.20 7.87
C LYS A 28 3.62 11.12 9.07
N ALA A 29 3.59 12.44 8.86
CA ALA A 29 3.67 13.41 9.95
C ALA A 29 2.48 13.27 10.92
N GLY A 30 1.27 13.14 10.39
CA GLY A 30 0.03 12.99 11.17
C GLY A 30 -0.01 11.71 12.02
N PHE A 31 0.39 10.59 11.44
CA PHE A 31 0.48 9.29 12.13
C PHE A 31 1.60 9.29 13.18
N THR A 32 2.79 9.77 12.82
CA THR A 32 3.94 9.84 13.74
C THR A 32 3.61 10.68 14.98
N LYS A 33 2.95 11.84 14.79
CA LYS A 33 2.52 12.70 15.90
C LYS A 33 1.54 12.01 16.87
N ARG A 34 0.84 10.97 16.41
CA ARG A 34 -0.14 10.19 17.18
C ARG A 34 0.45 8.88 17.73
N GLY A 35 1.76 8.71 17.63
CA GLY A 35 2.49 7.57 18.17
C GLY A 35 2.40 6.30 17.32
N TRP A 36 2.11 6.42 16.03
CA TRP A 36 2.21 5.30 15.10
C TRP A 36 3.66 5.15 14.62
N THR A 37 4.11 3.91 14.46
CA THR A 37 5.49 3.57 14.05
C THR A 37 5.47 2.63 12.85
N SER A 38 6.54 2.57 12.05
CA SER A 38 6.65 1.51 11.04
C SER A 38 7.20 0.23 11.65
N LEU A 39 6.88 -0.92 11.03
CA LEU A 39 7.38 -2.22 11.45
C LEU A 39 7.93 -3.00 10.25
N GLN A 40 9.18 -3.42 10.35
CA GLN A 40 9.83 -4.26 9.35
C GLN A 40 9.91 -5.71 9.82
N VAL A 41 9.53 -6.63 8.92
CA VAL A 41 9.68 -8.07 9.07
C VAL A 41 10.72 -8.54 8.06
N ARG A 42 11.73 -9.27 8.53
CA ARG A 42 12.73 -9.90 7.67
C ARG A 42 12.11 -11.04 6.86
N CYS A 43 12.44 -11.11 5.57
CA CYS A 43 12.07 -12.21 4.70
C CYS A 43 13.16 -13.27 4.69
N ASP A 44 12.86 -14.46 5.22
CA ASP A 44 13.73 -15.62 5.10
C ASP A 44 13.24 -16.50 3.96
N TYR A 45 14.02 -16.54 2.87
CA TYR A 45 13.65 -17.24 1.65
C TYR A 45 14.17 -18.67 1.64
N PRO A 46 13.27 -19.69 1.62
CA PRO A 46 13.68 -21.09 1.60
C PRO A 46 14.28 -21.47 0.24
N THR A 47 15.39 -22.20 0.26
CA THR A 47 16.04 -22.73 -0.96
C THR A 47 15.49 -24.09 -1.38
N SER A 48 14.57 -24.68 -0.60
CA SER A 48 14.03 -26.03 -0.83
C SER A 48 13.05 -26.13 -1.99
N TYR A 49 12.59 -25.01 -2.55
CA TYR A 49 11.62 -24.98 -3.66
C TYR A 49 12.26 -24.81 -5.04
N TYR A 50 13.59 -24.70 -5.11
CA TYR A 50 14.28 -24.68 -6.40
C TYR A 50 14.22 -26.06 -7.07
N SER A 51 14.13 -26.08 -8.40
CA SER A 51 14.16 -27.32 -9.17
C SER A 51 15.51 -28.03 -9.03
N ASP A 52 15.50 -29.35 -9.13
CA ASP A 52 16.71 -30.15 -9.13
C ASP A 52 17.75 -29.64 -10.15
N GLY A 53 19.00 -29.53 -9.71
CA GLY A 53 20.11 -29.00 -10.51
C GLY A 53 20.25 -27.47 -10.51
N TYR A 54 19.30 -26.71 -9.96
CA TYR A 54 19.46 -25.27 -9.80
C TYR A 54 20.19 -24.94 -8.50
N SER A 55 21.35 -24.28 -8.61
CA SER A 55 22.12 -23.78 -7.46
C SER A 55 21.90 -22.28 -7.27
N PRO A 56 21.05 -21.86 -6.30
CA PRO A 56 20.81 -20.45 -6.08
C PRO A 56 22.09 -19.74 -5.60
N LYS A 57 22.34 -18.55 -6.15
CA LYS A 57 23.42 -17.70 -5.64
C LYS A 57 23.06 -17.18 -4.24
N PRO A 58 24.03 -17.05 -3.32
CA PRO A 58 23.78 -16.44 -2.02
C PRO A 58 23.18 -15.05 -2.16
N MET A 59 22.09 -14.79 -1.45
CA MET A 59 21.49 -13.45 -1.42
C MET A 59 22.42 -12.49 -0.66
N ARG A 60 22.84 -11.42 -1.33
CA ARG A 60 23.82 -10.45 -0.78
C ARG A 60 23.25 -9.55 0.31
N ARG A 61 21.93 -9.35 0.34
CA ARG A 61 21.21 -8.54 1.35
C ARG A 61 19.89 -9.22 1.67
N GLY A 62 19.51 -9.21 2.94
CA GLY A 62 18.17 -9.62 3.36
C GLY A 62 17.13 -8.67 2.77
N ALA A 63 15.97 -9.21 2.42
CA ALA A 63 14.80 -8.40 2.11
C ALA A 63 13.92 -8.27 3.35
N PHE A 64 13.07 -7.25 3.35
CA PHE A 64 12.05 -7.08 4.38
C PHE A 64 10.71 -6.78 3.72
N ARG A 65 9.66 -6.91 4.54
CA ARG A 65 8.37 -6.28 4.31
C ARG A 65 8.16 -5.25 5.41
N GLU A 66 7.59 -4.11 5.04
CA GLU A 66 7.32 -3.02 5.97
C GLU A 66 5.83 -2.71 5.96
N MET A 67 5.26 -2.60 7.16
CA MET A 67 3.96 -1.97 7.37
C MET A 67 4.23 -0.50 7.68
N ASP A 68 3.60 0.40 6.91
CA ASP A 68 3.87 1.84 7.00
C ASP A 68 3.61 2.38 8.41
N PHE A 69 2.48 1.99 8.99
CA PHE A 69 2.08 2.40 10.33
C PHE A 69 1.47 1.23 11.09
N ILE A 70 1.92 1.03 12.33
CA ILE A 70 1.36 0.07 13.26
C ILE A 70 1.14 0.72 14.62
N LYS A 71 0.01 0.41 15.24
CA LYS A 71 -0.33 0.78 16.61
C LYS A 71 -1.47 -0.09 17.12
N ASP A 72 -1.42 -0.54 18.37
CA ASP A 72 -2.51 -1.27 19.02
C ASP A 72 -3.05 -2.46 18.20
N ARG A 73 -2.13 -3.21 17.55
CA ARG A 73 -2.43 -4.33 16.64
C ARG A 73 -3.29 -3.95 15.42
N VAL A 74 -3.27 -2.69 15.01
CA VAL A 74 -3.84 -2.21 13.74
C VAL A 74 -2.70 -1.83 12.80
N GLY A 75 -2.73 -2.35 11.57
CA GLY A 75 -1.82 -1.96 10.50
C GLY A 75 -2.50 -0.98 9.56
N VAL A 76 -1.83 0.11 9.21
CA VAL A 76 -2.35 1.11 8.26
C VAL A 76 -1.37 1.30 7.12
N GLU A 77 -1.92 1.35 5.92
CA GLU A 77 -1.23 1.58 4.66
C GLU A 77 -1.85 2.78 3.95
N VAL A 78 -1.00 3.64 3.39
CA VAL A 78 -1.43 4.83 2.65
C VAL A 78 -0.98 4.69 1.21
N GLN A 79 -1.93 4.54 0.30
CA GLN A 79 -1.66 4.15 -1.07
C GLN A 79 -2.14 5.17 -2.08
N PHE A 80 -1.20 6.01 -2.53
CA PHE A 80 -1.33 6.93 -3.66
C PHE A 80 -0.49 6.50 -4.87
N GLY A 81 -0.19 5.19 -4.96
CA GLY A 81 0.62 4.57 -5.99
C GLY A 81 -0.20 3.74 -6.99
N LYS A 82 0.45 2.73 -7.60
CA LYS A 82 -0.17 1.88 -8.62
C LYS A 82 -1.06 0.80 -8.00
N TYR A 83 -2.07 0.35 -8.74
CA TYR A 83 -3.04 -0.68 -8.32
C TYR A 83 -2.40 -1.97 -7.80
N ALA A 84 -1.29 -2.42 -8.39
CA ALA A 84 -0.62 -3.65 -7.97
C ALA A 84 -0.15 -3.59 -6.50
N PHE A 85 0.21 -2.41 -6.00
CA PHE A 85 0.64 -2.24 -4.61
C PHE A 85 -0.56 -2.19 -3.64
N MET A 86 -1.67 -1.59 -4.05
CA MET A 86 -2.93 -1.61 -3.30
C MET A 86 -3.44 -3.05 -3.09
N VAL A 87 -3.47 -3.84 -4.16
CA VAL A 87 -3.83 -5.27 -4.10
C VAL A 87 -2.84 -6.04 -3.23
N TYR A 88 -1.53 -5.78 -3.39
CA TYR A 88 -0.50 -6.42 -2.55
C TYR A 88 -0.68 -6.10 -1.06
N ASN A 89 -1.01 -4.85 -0.70
CA ASN A 89 -1.18 -4.43 0.67
C ASN A 89 -2.26 -5.26 1.38
N VAL A 90 -3.45 -5.31 0.79
CA VAL A 90 -4.61 -5.95 1.42
C VAL A 90 -4.62 -7.46 1.25
N CYS A 91 -4.41 -7.96 0.03
CA CYS A 91 -4.56 -9.38 -0.28
C CYS A 91 -3.33 -10.23 0.10
N ALA A 92 -2.21 -9.61 0.47
CA ALA A 92 -1.00 -10.34 0.85
C ALA A 92 -0.33 -9.77 2.11
N LYS A 93 0.06 -8.49 2.11
CA LYS A 93 0.89 -7.92 3.18
C LYS A 93 0.17 -7.94 4.53
N MET A 94 -1.08 -7.50 4.61
CA MET A 94 -1.85 -7.50 5.86
C MET A 94 -2.05 -8.93 6.39
N THR A 95 -2.35 -9.91 5.51
CA THR A 95 -2.40 -11.34 5.89
C THR A 95 -1.07 -11.83 6.46
N ILE A 96 0.07 -11.47 5.86
CA ILE A 96 1.40 -11.83 6.38
C ILE A 96 1.60 -11.25 7.79
N PHE A 97 1.33 -9.95 7.98
CA PHE A 97 1.51 -9.30 9.29
C PHE A 97 0.53 -9.82 10.34
N HIS A 98 -0.67 -10.22 9.95
CA HIS A 98 -1.63 -10.87 10.83
C HIS A 98 -1.13 -12.24 11.30
N ASN A 99 -0.68 -13.08 10.36
CA ASN A 99 -0.18 -14.42 10.66
C ASN A 99 1.10 -14.40 11.52
N LEU A 100 1.90 -13.35 11.41
CA LEU A 100 3.07 -13.12 12.27
C LEU A 100 2.70 -12.52 13.64
N GLY A 101 1.41 -12.28 13.91
CA GLY A 101 0.90 -11.80 15.18
C GLY A 101 1.14 -10.30 15.40
N HIS A 102 1.39 -9.51 14.36
CA HIS A 102 1.62 -8.07 14.48
C HIS A 102 0.33 -7.25 14.45
N ILE A 103 -0.66 -7.67 13.66
CA ILE A 103 -1.95 -6.98 13.52
C ILE A 103 -3.13 -7.95 13.64
N ASP A 104 -4.27 -7.44 14.08
CA ASP A 104 -5.57 -8.13 14.02
C ASP A 104 -6.46 -7.53 12.92
N PHE A 105 -6.28 -6.24 12.62
CA PHE A 105 -7.04 -5.48 11.63
C PHE A 105 -6.13 -4.67 10.73
N GLY A 106 -6.51 -4.55 9.47
CA GLY A 106 -5.87 -3.68 8.50
C GLY A 106 -6.70 -2.43 8.19
N VAL A 107 -6.04 -1.37 7.76
CA VAL A 107 -6.65 -0.18 7.17
C VAL A 107 -5.88 0.19 5.92
N GLU A 108 -6.57 0.33 4.79
CA GLU A 108 -6.00 0.87 3.55
C GLU A 108 -6.62 2.22 3.27
N ILE A 109 -5.79 3.24 3.08
CA ILE A 109 -6.21 4.59 2.72
C ILE A 109 -5.85 4.82 1.25
N VAL A 110 -6.87 5.08 0.42
CA VAL A 110 -6.75 5.28 -1.03
C VAL A 110 -7.52 6.53 -1.46
N PRO A 111 -7.16 7.18 -2.58
CA PRO A 111 -7.99 8.25 -3.13
C PRO A 111 -9.28 7.67 -3.71
N VAL A 112 -10.39 8.40 -3.65
CA VAL A 112 -11.52 8.14 -4.55
C VAL A 112 -11.18 8.58 -5.98
N LYS A 113 -11.97 8.15 -6.96
CA LYS A 113 -11.72 8.47 -8.37
C LYS A 113 -11.57 9.97 -8.62
N ALA A 114 -12.41 10.80 -8.00
CA ALA A 114 -12.34 12.25 -8.13
C ALA A 114 -10.97 12.82 -7.75
N LEU A 115 -10.41 12.40 -6.61
CA LEU A 115 -9.06 12.81 -6.18
C LEU A 115 -7.98 12.23 -7.11
N ALA A 116 -8.11 10.96 -7.52
CA ALA A 116 -7.13 10.33 -8.40
C ALA A 116 -7.05 10.99 -9.79
N ASP A 117 -8.15 11.54 -10.30
CA ASP A 117 -8.19 12.29 -11.56
C ASP A 117 -7.46 13.64 -11.48
N GLU A 118 -7.18 14.11 -10.26
CA GLU A 118 -6.31 15.27 -9.99
C GLU A 118 -4.88 14.85 -9.61
N MET A 119 -4.52 13.59 -9.86
CA MET A 119 -3.18 13.02 -9.62
C MET A 119 -2.57 12.52 -10.93
N SER A 120 -1.36 11.97 -10.85
CA SER A 120 -0.70 11.38 -12.03
C SER A 120 -1.45 10.18 -12.59
N THR A 121 -1.29 9.93 -13.90
CA THR A 121 -1.86 8.74 -14.53
C THR A 121 -1.37 7.47 -13.85
N GLY A 122 -2.31 6.52 -13.63
CA GLY A 122 -2.01 5.19 -13.08
C GLY A 122 -2.01 5.13 -11.56
N VAL A 123 -2.37 6.20 -10.86
CA VAL A 123 -2.73 6.14 -9.44
C VAL A 123 -4.01 5.32 -9.28
N SER A 124 -3.98 4.31 -8.41
CA SER A 124 -5.16 3.51 -8.08
C SER A 124 -6.12 4.26 -7.18
N TYR A 125 -7.39 3.87 -7.24
CA TYR A 125 -8.48 4.54 -6.53
C TYR A 125 -9.46 3.53 -5.93
N PHE A 126 -10.24 4.01 -4.96
CA PHE A 126 -11.18 3.26 -4.15
C PHE A 126 -12.12 2.37 -4.98
N GLU A 127 -12.76 2.93 -6.00
CA GLU A 127 -13.78 2.24 -6.80
C GLU A 127 -13.18 1.08 -7.61
N GLN A 128 -11.95 1.24 -8.12
CA GLN A 128 -11.20 0.15 -8.74
C GLN A 128 -11.00 -0.99 -7.75
N PHE A 129 -10.65 -0.66 -6.52
CA PHE A 129 -10.34 -1.66 -5.51
C PHE A 129 -11.57 -2.41 -4.99
N VAL A 130 -12.70 -1.71 -4.84
CA VAL A 130 -13.98 -2.34 -4.53
C VAL A 130 -14.31 -3.39 -5.59
N TRP A 131 -14.22 -3.02 -6.88
CA TRP A 131 -14.45 -3.96 -7.96
C TRP A 131 -13.47 -5.15 -7.92
N ASP A 132 -12.18 -4.90 -7.70
CA ASP A 132 -11.16 -5.96 -7.60
C ASP A 132 -11.50 -6.96 -6.47
N LEU A 133 -11.91 -6.47 -5.29
CA LEU A 133 -12.26 -7.32 -4.15
C LEU A 133 -13.58 -8.08 -4.37
N GLU A 134 -14.58 -7.46 -4.98
CA GLU A 134 -15.83 -8.13 -5.34
C GLU A 134 -15.59 -9.28 -6.33
N GLN A 135 -14.79 -9.03 -7.37
CA GLN A 135 -14.50 -10.05 -8.38
C GLN A 135 -13.53 -11.13 -7.90
N ARG A 136 -12.57 -10.78 -7.03
CA ARG A 136 -11.71 -11.76 -6.35
C ARG A 136 -12.52 -12.71 -5.47
N GLY A 137 -13.53 -12.18 -4.78
CA GLY A 137 -14.29 -12.89 -3.78
C GLY A 137 -13.56 -13.04 -2.45
N VAL A 138 -14.26 -13.66 -1.50
CA VAL A 138 -13.76 -13.89 -0.13
C VAL A 138 -12.86 -15.12 -0.09
N SER A 139 -11.76 -15.01 0.65
CA SER A 139 -10.83 -16.09 0.93
C SER A 139 -10.76 -16.39 2.42
N ASN A 140 -10.45 -17.63 2.77
CA ASN A 140 -10.27 -18.07 4.16
C ASN A 140 -8.98 -17.52 4.82
N ILE A 141 -8.10 -16.89 4.04
CA ILE A 141 -6.90 -16.21 4.54
C ILE A 141 -7.09 -14.69 4.68
N ASP A 142 -8.29 -14.19 4.40
CA ASP A 142 -8.56 -12.76 4.49
C ASP A 142 -8.53 -12.30 5.95
N VAL A 143 -7.95 -11.12 6.15
CA VAL A 143 -7.94 -10.41 7.43
C VAL A 143 -9.03 -9.33 7.37
N PRO A 144 -9.67 -8.97 8.49
CA PRO A 144 -10.55 -7.80 8.51
C PRO A 144 -9.79 -6.53 8.12
N VAL A 145 -10.15 -5.92 6.99
CA VAL A 145 -9.53 -4.68 6.49
C VAL A 145 -10.60 -3.62 6.22
N MET A 146 -10.38 -2.41 6.72
CA MET A 146 -11.20 -1.25 6.44
C MET A 146 -10.57 -0.40 5.34
N ILE A 147 -11.32 -0.14 4.26
CA ILE A 147 -10.84 0.68 3.15
C ILE A 147 -11.44 2.09 3.25
N TYR A 148 -10.59 3.10 3.35
CA TYR A 148 -10.99 4.50 3.33
C TYR A 148 -10.67 5.14 1.99
N GLY A 149 -11.72 5.53 1.26
CA GLY A 149 -11.63 6.42 0.10
C GLY A 149 -11.57 7.88 0.53
N LEU A 150 -10.57 8.63 0.06
CA LEU A 150 -10.38 10.04 0.37
C LEU A 150 -10.65 10.94 -0.82
N ASP A 151 -11.29 12.08 -0.55
CA ASP A 151 -11.48 13.17 -1.48
C ASP A 151 -10.88 14.48 -0.93
N ALA A 152 -10.73 15.48 -1.80
CA ALA A 152 -10.22 16.81 -1.44
C ALA A 152 -11.32 17.86 -1.17
N GLY A 153 -12.59 17.44 -1.12
CA GLY A 153 -13.77 18.29 -0.90
C GLY A 153 -13.80 19.03 0.44
#